data_AF-A0A7W4CP56-F1
#
_entry.id   AF-A0A7W4CP56-F1
#
_cell.length_a   1.000
_cell.length_b   1.000
_cell.length_c   1.000
_cell.angle_alpha   90.00
_cell.angle_beta   90.00
_cell.angle_gamma   90.00
#
_symmetry.space_group_name_H-M   'P 1'
#
loop_
_entity.id
_entity.type
_entity.pdbx_description
1 polymer ?
#
loop_
_entity_poly.entity_id
_entity_poly.type
_entity_poly.pdbx_seq_one_letter_code
_entity_poly.pdbx_strand_id
1 'polypeptide(L)'
;MKIKKSSIFGVFGALYLCFFLIFTFLAFQPQTVEANTNLILEIPKINLTSPIRSLEISDENTLTSPERIAGVYHANQNHDFIIGHSTTIFQNLDKLKVGDTFRFGDQTYQIKTRKIQQKSDIDMSKLLTKKSTPTITLMTCHGEKISGHDYTERLILTAELT
;
A
#
# COMPACT_ATOMS: atom_id res chain seq x y z
N MET A 1 -31.33 48.98 -30.10
CA MET A 1 -30.74 47.68 -30.50
C MET A 1 -31.51 46.55 -29.79
N LYS A 2 -32.46 45.89 -30.46
CA LYS A 2 -33.29 44.82 -29.86
C LYS A 2 -32.53 43.49 -29.94
N ILE A 3 -31.98 43.04 -28.82
CA ILE A 3 -31.32 41.74 -28.74
C ILE A 3 -32.41 40.65 -28.79
N LYS A 4 -32.32 39.77 -29.78
CA LYS A 4 -33.29 38.70 -30.05
C LYS A 4 -33.20 37.66 -28.93
N LYS A 5 -34.23 37.60 -28.08
CA LYS A 5 -34.31 36.82 -26.83
C LYS A 5 -34.01 35.31 -26.99
N SER A 6 -34.09 34.75 -28.20
CA SER A 6 -33.81 33.34 -28.47
C SER A 6 -32.32 32.98 -28.57
N SER A 7 -31.43 33.96 -28.82
CA SER A 7 -29.97 33.71 -28.91
C SER A 7 -29.35 33.44 -27.53
N ILE A 8 -29.87 34.11 -26.51
CA ILE A 8 -29.36 34.08 -25.13
C ILE A 8 -29.57 32.68 -24.51
N PHE A 9 -30.72 32.03 -24.74
CA PHE A 9 -30.98 30.68 -24.24
C PHE A 9 -30.08 29.61 -24.86
N GLY A 10 -29.73 29.73 -26.15
CA GLY A 10 -28.79 28.81 -26.81
C GLY A 10 -27.37 28.92 -26.26
N VAL A 11 -26.92 30.15 -25.97
CA VAL A 11 -25.59 30.40 -25.39
C VAL A 11 -25.50 29.87 -23.95
N PHE A 12 -26.53 30.07 -23.12
CA PHE A 12 -26.56 29.52 -21.77
C PHE A 12 -26.67 27.99 -21.74
N GLY A 13 -27.43 27.39 -22.66
CA GLY A 13 -27.50 25.93 -22.81
C GLY A 13 -26.16 25.32 -23.22
N ALA A 14 -25.46 25.96 -24.18
CA ALA A 14 -24.13 25.54 -24.60
C ALA A 14 -23.08 25.67 -23.47
N LEU A 15 -23.11 26.77 -22.72
CA LEU A 15 -22.26 26.96 -21.55
C LEU A 15 -22.53 25.89 -20.48
N TYR A 16 -23.79 25.63 -20.16
CA TYR A 16 -24.17 24.60 -19.19
C TYR A 16 -23.68 23.22 -19.62
N LEU A 17 -23.82 22.86 -20.90
CA LEU A 17 -23.34 21.58 -21.42
C LEU A 17 -21.81 21.47 -21.36
N CYS A 18 -21.08 22.55 -21.67
CA CYS A 18 -19.63 22.61 -21.47
C CYS A 18 -19.23 22.40 -20.00
N PHE A 19 -19.87 23.12 -19.06
CA PHE A 19 -19.59 22.94 -17.63
C PHE A 19 -19.94 21.55 -17.13
N PHE A 20 -21.02 20.95 -17.61
CA PHE A 20 -21.41 19.58 -17.28
C PHE A 20 -20.37 18.57 -17.76
N LEU A 21 -19.87 18.71 -19.00
CA LEU A 21 -18.82 17.84 -19.54
C LEU A 21 -17.49 17.99 -18.78
N ILE A 22 -17.13 19.21 -18.39
CA ILE A 22 -15.94 19.44 -17.56
C ILE A 22 -16.13 18.81 -16.18
N PHE A 23 -17.30 18.97 -15.57
CA PHE A 23 -17.60 18.40 -14.26
C PHE A 23 -17.58 16.87 -14.28
N THR A 24 -18.17 16.22 -15.31
CA THR A 24 -18.10 14.77 -15.44
C THR A 24 -16.68 14.30 -15.72
N PHE A 25 -15.92 14.98 -16.56
CA PHE A 25 -14.52 14.65 -16.79
C PHE A 25 -13.67 14.73 -15.50
N LEU A 26 -13.88 15.76 -14.67
CA LEU A 26 -13.21 15.91 -13.38
C LEU A 26 -13.69 14.87 -12.34
N ALA A 27 -14.99 14.61 -12.28
CA ALA A 27 -15.57 13.66 -11.33
C ALA A 27 -15.18 12.20 -11.61
N PHE A 28 -14.89 11.87 -12.88
CA PHE A 28 -14.45 10.54 -13.30
C PHE A 28 -12.92 10.39 -13.37
N GLN A 29 -12.14 11.36 -12.88
CA GLN A 29 -10.70 11.15 -12.76
C GLN A 29 -10.44 10.00 -11.75
N PRO A 30 -9.73 8.94 -12.16
CA PRO A 30 -9.38 7.86 -11.25
C PRO A 30 -8.52 8.46 -10.13
N GLN A 31 -8.92 8.22 -8.88
CA GLN A 31 -8.09 8.54 -7.71
C GLN A 31 -6.81 7.70 -7.82
N THR A 32 -5.75 8.29 -8.36
CA THR A 32 -4.44 7.66 -8.40
C THR A 32 -3.96 7.56 -6.96
N VAL A 33 -3.90 6.35 -6.43
CA VAL A 33 -3.20 6.12 -5.16
C VAL A 33 -1.74 6.41 -5.44
N GLU A 34 -1.26 7.59 -5.03
CA GLU A 34 0.07 8.06 -5.37
C GLU A 34 1.12 7.22 -4.64
N ALA A 35 1.67 6.24 -5.35
CA ALA A 35 3.02 5.79 -5.05
C ALA A 35 3.94 7.01 -5.23
N ASN A 36 4.70 7.33 -4.19
CA ASN A 36 5.66 8.43 -4.18
C ASN A 36 7.10 7.93 -4.41
N THR A 37 7.26 6.66 -4.80
CA THR A 37 8.55 6.05 -5.14
C THR A 37 8.45 5.31 -6.47
N ASN A 38 9.59 5.09 -7.11
CA ASN A 38 9.71 4.20 -8.26
C ASN A 38 9.92 2.72 -7.86
N LEU A 39 9.76 2.40 -6.58
CA LEU A 39 9.95 1.05 -6.07
C LEU A 39 8.71 0.19 -6.34
N ILE A 40 8.96 -1.05 -6.76
CA ILE A 40 7.93 -2.05 -7.01
C ILE A 40 8.24 -3.27 -6.14
N LEU A 41 7.22 -3.76 -5.44
CA LEU A 41 7.24 -5.05 -4.78
C LEU A 41 6.63 -6.09 -5.71
N GLU A 42 7.42 -7.09 -6.09
CA GLU A 42 6.99 -8.20 -6.94
C GLU A 42 7.16 -9.51 -6.19
N ILE A 43 6.06 -10.23 -5.98
CA ILE A 43 6.04 -11.56 -5.38
C ILE A 43 5.41 -12.54 -6.39
N PRO A 44 6.20 -13.10 -7.33
CA PRO A 44 5.68 -13.91 -8.43
C PRO A 44 4.85 -15.11 -7.97
N LYS A 45 5.26 -15.76 -6.87
CA LYS A 45 4.58 -16.95 -6.34
C LYS A 45 3.10 -16.73 -6.00
N ILE A 46 2.71 -15.48 -5.71
CA ILE A 46 1.34 -15.12 -5.38
C ILE A 46 0.73 -14.14 -6.39
N ASN A 47 1.37 -13.98 -7.56
CA ASN A 47 1.00 -13.04 -8.62
C ASN A 47 0.79 -11.61 -8.10
N LEU A 48 1.63 -11.15 -7.17
CA LEU A 48 1.57 -9.80 -6.64
C LEU A 48 2.60 -8.91 -7.34
N THR A 49 2.13 -7.79 -7.88
CA THR A 49 2.96 -6.67 -8.31
C THR A 49 2.31 -5.40 -7.74
N SER A 50 3.03 -4.68 -6.88
CA SER A 50 2.51 -3.50 -6.21
C SER A 50 3.51 -2.36 -6.28
N PRO A 51 3.11 -1.15 -6.71
CA PRO A 51 3.93 0.02 -6.49
C PRO A 51 3.98 0.33 -4.99
N ILE A 52 5.04 0.99 -4.55
CA ILE A 52 5.30 1.21 -3.12
C ILE A 52 5.15 2.68 -2.77
N ARG A 53 4.47 2.92 -1.65
CA ARG A 53 4.43 4.24 -1.01
C ARG A 53 5.39 4.26 0.17
N SER A 54 6.36 5.18 0.15
CA SER A 54 7.18 5.49 1.31
C SER A 54 6.35 6.24 2.35
N LEU A 55 6.46 5.78 3.60
CA LEU A 55 5.72 6.26 4.75
C LEU A 55 6.71 6.69 5.84
N GLU A 56 6.38 7.81 6.49
CA GLU A 56 7.08 8.28 7.67
C GLU A 56 6.39 7.76 8.92
N ILE A 57 7.19 7.42 9.95
CA ILE A 57 6.66 7.06 11.26
C ILE A 57 6.11 8.34 11.88
N SER A 58 4.80 8.39 12.11
CA SER A 58 4.16 9.52 12.80
C SER A 58 4.69 9.63 14.23
N ASP A 59 4.68 10.83 14.80
CA ASP A 59 5.11 11.11 16.18
C ASP A 59 4.38 10.26 17.23
N GLU A 60 3.19 9.75 16.90
CA GLU A 60 2.39 8.84 17.74
C GLU A 60 2.83 7.37 17.64
N ASN A 61 3.93 7.06 16.94
CA ASN A 61 4.43 5.71 16.66
C ASN A 61 3.39 4.77 16.03
N THR A 62 2.41 5.33 15.32
CA THR A 62 1.36 4.57 14.62
C THR A 62 1.82 4.21 13.22
N LEU A 63 1.66 2.93 12.85
CA LEU A 63 1.92 2.44 11.49
C LEU A 63 0.59 2.31 10.74
N THR A 64 0.48 3.01 9.61
CA THR A 64 -0.74 3.09 8.81
C THR A 64 -0.46 2.54 7.42
N SER A 65 -1.18 1.49 7.04
CA SER A 65 -1.07 0.91 5.70
C SER A 65 -1.87 1.73 4.69
N PRO A 66 -1.40 1.88 3.44
CA PRO A 66 -2.25 2.34 2.34
C PRO A 66 -3.32 1.29 2.02
N GLU A 67 -4.48 1.75 1.55
CA GLU A 67 -5.65 0.91 1.29
C GLU A 67 -5.43 -0.13 0.16
N ARG A 68 -4.76 0.28 -0.92
CA ARG A 68 -4.72 -0.49 -2.19
C ARG A 68 -3.32 -0.86 -2.66
N ILE A 69 -2.28 -0.37 -2.01
CA ILE A 69 -0.87 -0.61 -2.37
C ILE A 69 -0.07 -0.89 -1.11
N ALA A 70 1.12 -1.47 -1.26
CA ALA A 70 2.02 -1.68 -0.14
C ALA A 70 2.68 -0.37 0.30
N GLY A 71 2.83 -0.19 1.61
CA GLY A 71 3.55 0.91 2.23
C GLY A 71 4.89 0.45 2.78
N VAL A 72 5.94 1.24 2.63
CA VAL A 72 7.27 0.96 3.20
C VAL A 72 7.65 2.01 4.24
N TYR A 73 8.13 1.54 5.37
CA TYR A 73 8.84 2.32 6.37
C TYR A 73 10.32 1.95 6.31
N HIS A 74 11.17 2.95 6.12
CA HIS A 74 12.62 2.78 6.26
C HIS A 74 12.97 2.74 7.74
N ALA A 75 12.73 1.58 8.36
CA ALA A 75 12.69 1.41 9.80
C ALA A 75 14.02 1.74 10.48
N ASN A 76 15.13 1.30 9.88
CA ASN A 76 16.49 1.54 10.34
C ASN A 76 17.49 1.23 9.24
N GLN A 77 18.79 1.43 9.51
CA GLN A 77 19.85 1.05 8.60
C GLN A 77 19.73 -0.43 8.18
N ASN A 78 19.75 -0.65 6.86
CA ASN A 78 19.62 -1.96 6.20
C ASN A 78 18.30 -2.71 6.51
N HIS A 79 17.25 -1.99 6.91
CA HIS A 79 15.99 -2.63 7.26
C HIS A 79 14.79 -1.83 6.76
N ASP A 80 14.11 -2.40 5.78
CA ASP A 80 12.83 -1.90 5.27
C ASP A 80 11.68 -2.74 5.84
N PHE A 81 10.64 -2.06 6.30
CA PHE A 81 9.44 -2.66 6.87
C PHE A 81 8.24 -2.35 5.98
N ILE A 82 7.70 -3.37 5.31
CA ILE A 82 6.62 -3.22 4.34
C ILE A 82 5.31 -3.76 4.93
N ILE A 83 4.27 -2.94 4.87
CA ILE A 83 2.93 -3.28 5.34
C ILE A 83 1.88 -3.17 4.24
N GLY A 84 0.80 -3.94 4.42
CA GLY A 84 -0.31 -4.00 3.50
C GLY A 84 -1.51 -4.69 4.15
N HIS A 85 -2.73 -4.32 3.76
CA HIS A 85 -3.93 -5.00 4.25
C HIS A 85 -4.04 -6.42 3.67
N SER A 86 -4.37 -7.38 4.54
CA SER A 86 -4.59 -8.78 4.14
C SER A 86 -5.87 -8.95 3.32
N THR A 87 -6.76 -7.97 3.31
CA THR A 87 -7.99 -8.01 2.50
C THR A 87 -7.81 -7.40 1.11
N THR A 88 -6.71 -6.72 0.83
CA THR A 88 -6.46 -6.07 -0.48
C THR A 88 -5.14 -6.53 -1.07
N ILE A 89 -4.01 -5.94 -0.65
CA ILE A 89 -2.72 -6.14 -1.32
C ILE A 89 -2.01 -7.43 -0.86
N PHE A 90 -2.22 -7.85 0.38
CA PHE A 90 -1.55 -9.01 0.98
C PHE A 90 -2.48 -10.21 1.20
N GLN A 91 -3.53 -10.33 0.37
CA GLN A 91 -4.51 -11.44 0.41
C GLN A 91 -3.91 -12.83 0.40
N ASN A 92 -2.78 -13.02 -0.29
CA ASN A 92 -2.15 -14.33 -0.47
C ASN A 92 -0.77 -14.42 0.21
N LEU A 93 -0.42 -13.45 1.06
CA LEU A 93 0.91 -13.40 1.69
C LEU A 93 1.17 -14.62 2.59
N ASP A 94 0.12 -15.22 3.14
CA ASP A 94 0.15 -16.43 3.96
C ASP A 94 0.63 -17.67 3.21
N LYS A 95 0.53 -17.69 1.88
CA LYS A 95 0.99 -18.78 1.00
C LYS A 95 2.50 -18.83 0.84
N LEU A 96 3.21 -17.76 1.19
CA LEU A 96 4.66 -17.71 1.16
C LEU A 96 5.29 -18.55 2.27
N LYS A 97 6.43 -19.14 1.97
CA LYS A 97 7.20 -20.04 2.83
C LYS A 97 8.65 -19.61 2.89
N VAL A 98 9.35 -20.09 3.91
CA VAL A 98 10.81 -19.96 4.00
C VAL A 98 11.45 -20.55 2.74
N GLY A 99 12.42 -19.83 2.18
CA GLY A 99 13.10 -20.19 0.93
C GLY A 99 12.50 -19.55 -0.33
N ASP A 100 11.26 -19.08 -0.29
CA ASP A 100 10.67 -18.34 -1.40
C ASP A 100 11.35 -16.99 -1.59
N THR A 101 11.36 -16.50 -2.82
CA THR A 101 11.95 -15.21 -3.18
C THR A 101 10.91 -14.21 -3.67
N PHE A 102 11.26 -12.93 -3.53
CA PHE A 102 10.53 -11.82 -4.10
C PHE A 102 11.50 -10.72 -4.51
N ARG A 103 11.04 -9.79 -5.34
CA ARG A 103 11.80 -8.60 -5.73
C ARG A 103 11.26 -7.35 -5.06
N PHE A 104 12.17 -6.48 -4.67
CA PHE A 104 11.87 -5.14 -4.19
C PHE A 104 12.80 -4.16 -4.90
N GLY A 105 12.24 -3.36 -5.80
CA GLY A 105 13.04 -2.64 -6.80
C GLY A 105 13.85 -3.62 -7.66
N ASP A 106 15.15 -3.38 -7.80
CA ASP A 106 16.05 -4.23 -8.60
C ASP A 106 16.64 -5.41 -7.84
N GLN A 107 16.36 -5.52 -6.54
CA GLN A 107 16.96 -6.50 -5.64
C GLN A 107 16.05 -7.70 -5.40
N THR A 108 16.68 -8.87 -5.23
CA THR A 108 15.97 -10.12 -4.91
C THR A 108 16.23 -10.51 -3.46
N TYR A 109 15.15 -10.77 -2.73
CA TYR A 109 15.17 -11.15 -1.33
C TYR A 109 14.64 -12.57 -1.18
N GLN A 110 15.25 -13.35 -0.28
CA GLN A 110 14.80 -14.67 0.08
C GLN A 110 14.25 -14.69 1.50
N ILE A 111 13.04 -15.24 1.67
CA ILE A 111 12.40 -15.39 2.98
C ILE A 111 13.22 -16.34 3.84
N LYS A 112 13.72 -15.83 4.98
CA LYS A 112 14.45 -16.59 5.99
C LYS A 112 13.56 -17.02 7.13
N THR A 113 12.57 -16.22 7.51
CA THR A 113 11.66 -16.54 8.60
C THR A 113 10.20 -16.22 8.27
N ARG A 114 9.29 -17.00 8.85
CA ARG A 114 7.84 -16.83 8.80
C ARG A 114 7.27 -17.04 10.19
N LYS A 115 6.52 -16.08 10.71
CA LYS A 115 5.89 -16.13 12.03
C LYS A 115 4.45 -15.65 11.95
N ILE A 116 3.58 -16.30 12.73
CA ILE A 116 2.25 -15.79 13.07
C ILE A 116 2.31 -15.48 14.55
N GLN A 117 1.97 -14.26 14.95
CA GLN A 117 2.05 -13.80 16.34
C GLN A 117 0.78 -13.05 16.72
N GLN A 118 0.35 -13.23 17.96
CA GLN A 118 -0.73 -12.45 18.55
C GLN A 118 -0.36 -10.98 18.56
N LYS A 119 -1.31 -10.11 18.23
CA LYS A 119 -1.10 -8.66 18.14
C LYS A 119 -0.54 -8.07 19.43
N SER A 120 -0.96 -8.59 20.59
CA SER A 120 -0.48 -8.17 21.92
C SER A 120 0.99 -8.49 22.18
N ASP A 121 1.54 -9.49 21.49
CA ASP A 121 2.86 -10.06 21.77
C ASP A 121 3.93 -9.50 20.81
N ILE A 122 3.51 -8.62 19.89
CA ILE A 122 4.39 -8.02 18.89
C ILE A 122 5.08 -6.81 19.49
N ASP A 123 6.38 -6.95 19.70
CA ASP A 123 7.27 -5.86 20.06
C ASP A 123 7.77 -5.14 18.80
N MET A 124 7.10 -4.05 18.43
CA MET A 124 7.46 -3.25 17.25
C MET A 124 8.88 -2.67 17.35
N SER A 125 9.35 -2.35 18.57
CA SER A 125 10.70 -1.82 18.76
C SER A 125 11.77 -2.82 18.33
N LYS A 126 11.55 -4.12 18.61
CA LYS A 126 12.42 -5.22 18.18
C LYS A 126 12.31 -5.50 16.69
N LEU A 127 11.09 -5.46 16.14
CA LEU A 127 10.89 -5.69 14.71
C LEU A 127 11.59 -4.64 13.87
N LEU A 128 11.53 -3.37 14.26
CA LEU A 128 12.05 -2.24 13.49
C LEU A 128 13.57 -2.00 13.67
N THR A 129 14.26 -2.79 14.49
CA THR A 129 15.72 -2.67 14.73
C THR A 129 16.58 -2.74 13.46
N LYS A 130 17.77 -2.12 13.53
CA LYS A 130 18.81 -2.24 12.49
C LYS A 130 19.20 -3.70 12.22
N LYS A 131 19.61 -3.98 10.99
CA LYS A 131 20.06 -5.31 10.56
C LYS A 131 21.49 -5.24 10.01
N SER A 132 22.24 -6.33 10.20
CA SER A 132 23.62 -6.44 9.71
C SER A 132 23.69 -6.58 8.19
N THR A 133 22.64 -7.14 7.59
CA THR A 133 22.48 -7.34 6.14
C THR A 133 21.20 -6.66 5.66
N PRO A 134 21.11 -6.25 4.38
CA PRO A 134 19.88 -5.71 3.81
C PRO A 134 18.71 -6.69 3.99
N THR A 135 17.72 -6.26 4.74
CA THR A 135 16.61 -7.08 5.23
C THR A 135 15.29 -6.39 4.95
N ILE A 136 14.30 -7.16 4.52
CA ILE A 136 12.91 -6.71 4.39
C ILE A 136 12.05 -7.52 5.35
N THR A 137 11.24 -6.82 6.12
CA THR A 137 10.15 -7.43 6.90
C THR A 137 8.81 -7.11 6.24
N LEU A 138 8.05 -8.12 5.84
CA LEU A 138 6.68 -7.99 5.36
C LEU A 138 5.71 -8.29 6.50
N MET A 139 4.70 -7.45 6.72
CA MET A 139 3.68 -7.68 7.73
C MET A 139 2.27 -7.45 7.20
N THR A 140 1.34 -8.33 7.59
CA THR A 140 -0.10 -8.15 7.37
C THR A 140 -0.96 -8.69 8.52
N CYS A 141 -2.25 -8.36 8.51
CA CYS A 141 -3.21 -8.87 9.48
C CYS A 141 -3.52 -10.36 9.24
N HIS A 142 -3.67 -11.14 10.30
CA HIS A 142 -3.98 -12.57 10.25
C HIS A 142 -4.88 -13.00 11.41
N GLY A 143 -5.42 -14.22 11.35
CA GLY A 143 -6.25 -14.79 12.41
C GLY A 143 -7.69 -14.30 12.38
N GLU A 144 -8.37 -14.38 13.53
CA GLU A 144 -9.77 -13.99 13.68
C GLU A 144 -9.95 -12.47 13.67
N LYS A 145 -11.06 -12.02 13.08
CA LYS A 145 -11.45 -10.61 13.00
C LYS A 145 -12.03 -10.15 14.34
N ILE A 146 -11.47 -9.09 14.92
CA ILE A 146 -11.95 -8.52 16.19
C ILE A 146 -13.05 -7.49 15.92
N SER A 147 -12.72 -6.43 15.18
CA SER A 147 -13.62 -5.35 14.81
C SER A 147 -13.04 -4.53 13.65
N GLY A 148 -13.88 -3.94 12.80
CA GLY A 148 -13.41 -3.10 11.68
C GLY A 148 -12.42 -3.81 10.74
N HIS A 149 -11.18 -3.32 10.69
CA HIS A 149 -10.06 -3.93 9.96
C HIS A 149 -9.00 -4.53 10.89
N ASP A 150 -9.34 -4.76 12.16
CA ASP A 150 -8.42 -5.31 13.16
C ASP A 150 -8.62 -6.81 13.35
N TYR A 151 -7.50 -7.48 13.54
CA TYR A 151 -7.39 -8.93 13.64
C TYR A 151 -6.52 -9.31 14.82
N THR A 152 -6.75 -10.51 15.35
CA THR A 152 -6.06 -11.09 16.51
C THR A 152 -4.57 -11.26 16.31
N GLU A 153 -4.13 -11.58 15.09
CA GLU A 153 -2.75 -11.94 14.81
C GLU A 153 -2.14 -11.10 13.69
N ARG A 154 -0.81 -11.20 13.54
CA ARG A 154 -0.07 -10.71 12.37
C ARG A 154 0.75 -11.84 11.77
N LEU A 155 0.74 -11.90 10.44
CA LEU A 155 1.72 -12.67 9.69
C LEU A 155 2.93 -11.77 9.44
N ILE A 156 4.11 -12.26 9.82
CA ILE A 156 5.39 -11.56 9.70
C ILE A 156 6.35 -12.46 8.94
N LEU A 157 6.89 -11.95 7.84
CA LEU A 157 7.92 -12.60 7.04
C LEU A 157 9.17 -11.74 7.08
N THR A 158 10.34 -12.33 7.32
CA THR A 158 11.63 -11.62 7.19
C THR A 158 12.43 -12.27 6.08
N ALA A 159 12.93 -11.44 5.19
CA ALA A 159 13.73 -11.83 4.04
C ALA A 159 15.03 -11.04 3.97
N GLU A 160 16.06 -11.67 3.44
CA GLU A 160 17.40 -11.09 3.32
C GLU A 160 17.82 -11.08 1.85
N LEU A 161 18.63 -10.09 1.48
CA LEU A 161 19.16 -9.95 0.13
C LEU A 161 19.95 -11.20 -0.28
N THR A 162 19.74 -11.65 -1.52
CA THR A 162 20.40 -12.83 -2.11
C THR A 162 21.54 -12.43 -3.02
#